data_AF-A0A2V1NTS1-F1
#
_entry.id   AF-A0A2V1NTS1-F1
#
_cell.length_a   1.000
_cell.length_b   1.000
_cell.length_c   1.000
_cell.angle_alpha   90.00
_cell.angle_beta   90.00
_cell.angle_gamma   90.00
#
_symmetry.space_group_name_H-M   'P 1'
#
loop_
_entity.id
_entity.type
_entity.pdbx_description
1 polymer ?
#
loop_
_entity_poly.entity_id
_entity_poly.type
_entity_poly.pdbx_seq_one_letter_code
_entity_poly.pdbx_strand_id
1 'polypeptide(L)'
;MDLSTPPGTPVRAISQATVTFAGRVAGRGVITLQLPTGLHTTYEPVHPTVTKGDKVEEGQLIGKVEPNGTHCPTSCLHWGLKQGDTYLNPLSLLPRTQPRLLPYLNTPPTRTRPLSLLSCGQSCR
;
A
#
# COMPACT_ATOMS: atom_id res chain seq x y z
N MET A 1 -8.68 -8.92 1.94
CA MET A 1 -8.90 -7.84 2.94
C MET A 1 -8.89 -6.53 2.19
N ASP A 2 -9.69 -5.56 2.64
CA ASP A 2 -9.81 -4.27 1.99
C ASP A 2 -9.19 -3.16 2.85
N LEU A 3 -8.29 -2.38 2.23
CA LEU A 3 -7.55 -1.30 2.88
C LEU A 3 -8.08 0.03 2.36
N SER A 4 -8.64 0.88 3.22
CA SER A 4 -9.08 2.23 2.83
C SER A 4 -7.92 2.99 2.21
N THR A 5 -8.01 3.23 0.91
CA THR A 5 -6.88 3.70 0.09
C THR A 5 -7.40 4.60 -1.01
N PRO A 6 -7.05 5.90 -1.04
CA PRO A 6 -7.46 6.81 -2.11
C PRO A 6 -7.00 6.35 -3.50
N PRO A 7 -7.70 6.77 -4.58
CA PRO A 7 -7.22 6.54 -5.93
C PRO A 7 -5.85 7.21 -6.16
N GLY A 8 -5.01 6.59 -6.98
CA GLY A 8 -3.67 7.07 -7.28
C GLY A 8 -2.62 6.76 -6.20
N THR A 9 -3.01 6.24 -5.03
CA THR A 9 -2.06 5.83 -4.00
C THR A 9 -1.08 4.76 -4.55
N PRO A 10 0.23 4.92 -4.32
CA PRO A 10 1.23 3.92 -4.71
C PRO A 10 0.98 2.56 -4.06
N VAL A 11 1.03 1.50 -4.86
CA VAL A 11 1.02 0.11 -4.40
C VAL A 11 2.42 -0.46 -4.55
N ARG A 12 2.91 -1.12 -3.49
CA ARG A 12 4.27 -1.64 -3.41
C ARG A 12 4.30 -3.12 -3.12
N ALA A 13 5.31 -3.81 -3.63
CA ALA A 13 5.55 -5.21 -3.32
C ALA A 13 5.88 -5.38 -1.83
N ILE A 14 5.30 -6.40 -1.20
CA ILE A 14 5.50 -6.68 0.24
C ILE A 14 6.82 -7.40 0.55
N SER A 15 7.47 -7.96 -0.48
CA SER A 15 8.71 -8.72 -0.40
C SER A 15 9.25 -8.90 -1.83
N GLN A 16 10.45 -9.48 -1.95
CA GLN A 16 10.93 -9.99 -3.23
C GLN A 16 9.93 -11.00 -3.81
N ALA A 17 9.62 -10.88 -5.10
CA ALA A 17 8.64 -11.74 -5.75
C ALA A 17 8.79 -11.75 -7.27
N THR A 18 8.09 -12.67 -7.93
CA THR A 18 7.89 -12.67 -9.39
C THR A 18 6.45 -12.31 -9.71
N VAL A 19 6.24 -11.41 -10.69
CA VAL A 19 4.90 -11.06 -11.17
C VAL A 19 4.34 -12.22 -12.00
N THR A 20 3.32 -12.90 -11.50
CA THR A 20 2.66 -14.00 -12.24
C THR A 20 1.47 -13.54 -13.07
N PHE A 21 0.90 -12.38 -12.72
CA PHE A 21 -0.15 -11.71 -13.48
C PHE A 21 -0.05 -10.18 -13.32
N ALA A 22 -0.26 -9.45 -14.41
CA ALA A 22 -0.48 -8.01 -14.41
C ALA A 22 -1.39 -7.67 -15.60
N GLY A 23 -2.63 -7.25 -15.35
CA GLY A 23 -3.60 -7.07 -16.42
C GLY A 23 -5.02 -6.79 -15.93
N ARG A 24 -6.01 -6.89 -16.82
CA ARG A 24 -7.42 -6.64 -16.51
C ARG A 24 -8.15 -7.95 -16.20
N VAL A 25 -8.94 -7.95 -15.13
CA VAL A 25 -9.88 -9.02 -14.77
C VAL A 25 -11.24 -8.35 -14.53
N ALA A 26 -12.28 -8.78 -15.26
CA ALA A 26 -13.63 -8.21 -15.15
C ALA A 26 -13.67 -6.66 -15.16
N GLY A 27 -12.83 -6.02 -15.98
CA GLY A 27 -12.76 -4.56 -16.08
C GLY A 27 -12.00 -3.85 -14.96
N ARG A 28 -11.24 -4.58 -14.13
CA ARG A 28 -10.45 -4.04 -13.01
C ARG A 28 -8.99 -4.45 -13.19
N GLY A 29 -8.07 -3.55 -12.87
CA GLY A 29 -6.65 -3.87 -12.95
C GLY A 29 -6.21 -4.73 -11.76
N VAL A 30 -5.48 -5.81 -12.03
CA VAL A 30 -5.03 -6.79 -11.05
C VAL A 30 -3.54 -7.07 -11.23
N ILE A 31 -2.81 -7.16 -10.11
CA ILE A 31 -1.45 -7.70 -10.06
C ILE A 31 -1.44 -8.89 -9.13
N THR A 32 -0.78 -9.98 -9.53
CA THR A 32 -0.47 -11.11 -8.65
C THR A 32 1.03 -11.33 -8.61
N LEU A 33 1.58 -11.42 -7.40
CA LEU A 33 2.98 -11.68 -7.13
C LEU A 33 3.12 -13.06 -6.50
N GLN A 34 4.07 -13.86 -6.97
CA GLN A 34 4.51 -15.10 -6.34
C GLN A 34 5.75 -14.87 -5.50
N LEU A 35 5.63 -15.13 -4.22
CA LEU A 35 6.72 -15.06 -3.27
C LEU A 35 7.60 -16.32 -3.39
N PRO A 36 8.88 -16.28 -2.96
CA PRO A 36 9.75 -17.45 -2.92
C PRO A 36 9.19 -18.64 -2.13
N THR A 37 8.29 -18.38 -1.18
CA THR A 37 7.59 -19.41 -0.39
C THR A 37 6.50 -20.15 -1.17
N GLY A 38 6.21 -19.75 -2.41
CA GLY A 38 5.11 -20.27 -3.23
C GLY A 38 3.75 -19.64 -2.93
N LEU A 39 3.68 -18.69 -2.00
CA LEU A 39 2.48 -17.90 -1.73
C LEU A 39 2.23 -16.88 -2.83
N HIS A 40 0.96 -16.62 -3.13
CA HIS A 40 0.54 -15.57 -4.05
C HIS A 40 -0.13 -14.41 -3.30
N THR A 41 0.36 -13.18 -3.51
CA THR A 41 -0.36 -11.97 -3.11
C THR A 41 -1.01 -11.30 -4.31
N THR A 42 -2.25 -10.85 -4.15
CA THR A 42 -3.01 -10.20 -5.22
C THR A 42 -3.44 -8.80 -4.80
N TYR A 43 -3.39 -7.85 -5.74
CA TYR A 43 -3.69 -6.43 -5.54
C TYR A 43 -4.73 -5.98 -6.57
N GLU A 44 -5.85 -5.40 -6.12
CA GLU A 44 -6.94 -4.89 -6.97
C GLU A 44 -7.72 -3.78 -6.25
N PRO A 45 -8.25 -2.74 -6.92
CA PRO A 45 -8.02 -2.40 -8.32
C PRO A 45 -6.75 -1.56 -8.46
N VAL A 46 -5.86 -1.96 -9.36
CA VAL A 46 -4.56 -1.30 -9.58
C VAL A 46 -4.24 -1.07 -11.06
N HIS A 47 -3.76 0.12 -11.40
CA HIS A 47 -3.07 0.39 -12.65
C HIS A 47 -1.63 -0.15 -12.54
N PRO A 48 -1.26 -1.24 -13.23
CA PRO A 48 0.07 -1.84 -13.09
C PRO A 48 1.16 -0.96 -13.71
N THR A 49 2.31 -0.90 -13.04
CA THR A 49 3.58 -0.36 -13.60
C THR A 49 4.60 -1.46 -13.86
N VAL A 50 4.21 -2.71 -13.66
CA VAL A 50 5.00 -3.94 -13.91
C VAL A 50 4.24 -4.85 -14.87
N THR A 51 4.95 -5.80 -15.45
CA THR A 51 4.44 -6.79 -16.39
C THR A 51 4.68 -8.21 -15.89
N LYS A 52 3.92 -9.18 -16.44
CA LYS A 52 4.11 -10.60 -16.09
C LYS A 52 5.53 -11.05 -16.42
N GLY A 53 6.17 -11.73 -15.47
CA GLY A 53 7.55 -12.22 -15.57
C GLY A 53 8.57 -11.32 -14.88
N ASP A 54 8.22 -10.07 -14.54
CA ASP A 54 9.12 -9.17 -13.83
C ASP A 54 9.46 -9.72 -12.44
N LYS A 55 10.71 -9.54 -12.04
CA LYS A 55 11.13 -9.69 -10.64
C LYS A 55 11.00 -8.34 -9.96
N VAL A 56 10.47 -8.35 -8.74
CA VAL A 56 10.30 -7.15 -7.93
C VAL A 56 10.97 -7.34 -6.58
N GLU A 57 11.53 -6.25 -6.05
CA GLU A 57 12.11 -6.20 -4.70
C GLU A 57 11.07 -5.74 -3.67
N GLU A 58 11.36 -5.98 -2.39
CA GLU A 58 10.54 -5.44 -1.30
C GLU A 58 10.42 -3.92 -1.38
N GLY A 59 9.20 -3.39 -1.24
CA GLY A 59 8.92 -1.96 -1.30
C GLY A 59 8.93 -1.36 -2.73
N GLN A 60 9.27 -2.14 -3.76
CA GLN A 60 9.25 -1.67 -5.14
C GLN A 60 7.84 -1.24 -5.55
N LEU A 61 7.73 -0.12 -6.27
CA LEU A 61 6.46 0.34 -6.85
C LEU A 61 6.00 -0.64 -7.93
N ILE A 62 4.80 -1.18 -7.78
CA ILE A 62 4.21 -2.13 -8.73
C ILE A 62 2.95 -1.59 -9.42
N GLY A 63 2.36 -0.51 -8.90
CA GLY A 63 1.20 0.12 -9.51
C GLY A 63 0.65 1.27 -8.70
N LYS A 64 -0.51 1.77 -9.11
CA LYS A 64 -1.29 2.77 -8.37
C LYS A 64 -2.74 2.32 -8.27
N VAL A 65 -3.41 2.62 -7.16
CA VAL A 65 -4.83 2.29 -6.97
C VAL A 65 -5.69 2.97 -8.04
N GLU A 66 -6.56 2.22 -8.70
CA GLU A 66 -7.51 2.79 -9.68
C GLU A 66 -8.65 3.52 -8.96
N PRO A 67 -9.29 4.52 -9.60
CA PRO A 67 -10.47 5.22 -9.05
C PRO A 67 -11.74 4.36 -8.98
N ASN A 68 -11.66 3.06 -9.29
CA ASN A 68 -12.82 2.21 -9.49
C ASN A 68 -13.47 1.83 -8.17
N GLY A 69 -14.69 2.36 -7.96
CA GLY A 69 -15.58 1.99 -6.85
C GLY A 69 -15.74 0.48 -6.73
N THR A 70 -15.49 -0.02 -5.53
CA THR A 70 -15.87 -1.37 -5.07
C THR A 70 -17.07 -1.23 -4.14
N HIS A 71 -17.31 -2.26 -3.33
CA HIS A 71 -18.17 -2.23 -2.14
C HIS A 71 -17.76 -1.19 -1.08
N CYS A 72 -16.60 -0.52 -1.21
CA CYS A 72 -16.13 0.52 -0.30
C CYS A 72 -16.75 1.90 -0.62
N PRO A 73 -17.15 2.70 0.40
CA PRO A 73 -17.83 3.99 0.19
C PRO A 73 -17.01 5.04 -0.59
N THR A 74 -15.69 5.08 -0.39
CA THR A 74 -14.76 5.94 -1.13
C THR A 74 -13.93 5.12 -2.10
N SER A 75 -12.93 4.39 -1.59
CA SER A 75 -12.08 3.49 -2.37
C SER A 75 -11.24 2.65 -1.42
N CYS A 76 -10.89 1.44 -1.86
CA CYS A 76 -10.03 0.58 -1.11
C CYS A 76 -9.19 -0.30 -2.05
N LEU A 77 -8.03 -0.71 -1.55
CA LEU A 77 -7.20 -1.74 -2.15
C LEU A 77 -7.61 -3.08 -1.54
N HIS A 78 -8.11 -3.98 -2.37
CA HIS A 78 -8.25 -5.39 -2.05
C HIS A 78 -6.89 -6.06 -2.13
N TRP A 79 -6.43 -6.58 -0.99
CA TRP A 79 -5.21 -7.35 -0.86
C TRP A 79 -5.55 -8.79 -0.44
N GLY A 80 -5.20 -9.74 -1.30
CA GLY A 80 -5.46 -11.16 -1.13
C GLY A 80 -4.17 -11.97 -0.90
N LEU A 81 -4.31 -13.12 -0.25
CA LEU A 81 -3.26 -14.12 -0.09
C LEU A 81 -3.82 -15.50 -0.44
N LYS A 82 -3.06 -16.26 -1.24
CA LYS A 82 -3.43 -17.61 -1.67
C LYS A 82 -2.23 -18.55 -1.60
N GLN A 83 -2.48 -19.81 -1.24
CA GLN A 83 -1.54 -20.92 -1.38
C GLN A 83 -2.18 -22.00 -2.24
N GLY A 84 -1.64 -22.25 -3.44
CA GLY A 84 -2.30 -23.13 -4.41
C GLY A 84 -3.71 -22.60 -4.72
N ASP A 85 -4.74 -23.38 -4.36
CA ASP A 85 -6.15 -23.01 -4.49
C ASP A 85 -6.83 -22.48 -3.21
N THR A 86 -6.09 -22.47 -2.10
CA THR A 86 -6.63 -22.08 -0.79
C THR A 86 -6.37 -20.60 -0.53
N TYR A 87 -7.44 -19.85 -0.23
CA TYR A 87 -7.32 -18.49 0.28
C TYR A 87 -6.94 -18.49 1.75
N LEU A 88 -5.99 -17.63 2.11
CA LEU A 88 -5.50 -17.47 3.47
C LEU A 88 -5.81 -16.04 3.97
N ASN A 89 -5.70 -15.83 5.28
CA ASN A 89 -5.79 -14.48 5.84
C ASN A 89 -4.51 -13.68 5.49
N PRO A 90 -4.57 -12.61 4.67
CA PRO A 90 -3.38 -11.85 4.26
C PRO A 90 -2.66 -11.17 5.44
N LEU A 91 -3.37 -10.89 6.54
CA LEU A 91 -2.75 -10.33 7.75
C LEU A 91 -1.76 -11.29 8.42
N SER A 92 -1.77 -12.58 8.08
CA SER A 92 -0.79 -13.53 8.60
C SER A 92 0.63 -13.29 8.09
N LEU A 93 0.80 -12.48 7.04
CA LEU A 93 2.12 -12.07 6.54
C LEU A 93 2.71 -10.89 7.30
N LEU A 94 1.90 -10.17 8.08
CA LEU A 94 2.36 -9.01 8.81
C LEU A 94 2.95 -9.44 10.17
N PRO A 95 4.04 -8.78 10.62
CA PRO A 95 4.56 -9.01 11.95
C PRO A 95 3.49 -8.66 13.00
N ARG A 96 3.32 -9.54 13.99
CA ARG A 96 2.42 -9.28 15.11
C ARG A 96 3.11 -8.32 16.08
N THR A 97 2.81 -7.02 15.99
CA THR A 97 3.22 -6.05 17.00
C THR A 97 2.19 -6.00 18.13
N GLN A 98 2.63 -6.05 19.38
CA GLN A 98 1.73 -5.80 20.50
C GLN A 98 1.28 -4.34 20.47
N PRO A 99 -0.03 -4.05 20.51
CA PRO A 99 -0.51 -2.68 20.61
C PRO A 99 0.04 -2.05 21.89
N ARG A 100 0.63 -0.85 21.76
CA ARG A 100 1.05 -0.03 22.91
C ARG A 100 0.03 1.08 23.10
N LEU A 101 -0.52 1.16 24.31
CA LEU A 101 -1.32 2.31 24.71
C LEU A 101 -0.37 3.50 24.89
N LEU A 102 -0.64 4.57 24.15
CA LEU A 102 -0.04 5.86 24.45
C LEU A 102 -0.81 6.44 25.65
N PRO A 103 -0.13 7.12 26.59
CA PRO A 103 -0.81 7.81 27.67
C PRO A 103 -1.83 8.79 27.07
N TYR A 104 -3.05 8.74 27.57
CA TYR A 104 -4.08 9.72 27.23
C TYR A 104 -3.71 11.03 27.95
N LEU A 105 -2.92 11.85 27.27
CA LEU A 105 -2.66 13.22 27.70
C LEU A 105 -3.89 14.03 27.28
N ASN A 106 -4.67 14.55 28.24
CA ASN A 106 -5.78 15.49 27.99
C ASN A 106 -5.30 16.85 27.43
N THR A 107 -4.10 16.91 26.87
CA THR A 107 -3.51 18.09 26.29
C THR A 107 -3.67 17.98 24.78
N PRO A 108 -4.39 18.92 24.13
CA PRO A 108 -4.50 18.90 22.67
C PRO A 108 -3.10 18.92 22.06
N PRO A 109 -2.83 18.12 21.01
CA PRO A 109 -1.53 18.12 20.36
C PRO A 109 -1.26 19.53 19.83
N THR A 110 -0.32 20.24 20.45
CA THR A 110 0.17 21.50 19.92
C THR A 110 0.80 21.18 18.57
N ARG A 111 0.16 21.60 17.48
CA ARG A 111 0.75 21.51 16.15
C ARG A 111 1.99 22.39 16.15
N THR A 112 3.16 21.81 16.39
CA THR A 112 4.45 22.48 16.21
C THR A 112 4.55 22.82 14.73
N ARG A 113 4.17 24.06 14.37
CA ARG A 113 4.55 24.62 13.08
C ARG A 113 6.08 24.67 13.11
N PRO A 114 6.79 24.14 12.10
CA PRO A 114 8.22 24.42 12.02
C PRO A 114 8.38 25.93 12.00
N LEU A 115 9.25 26.47 12.87
CA LEU A 115 9.68 27.86 12.77
C LEU A 115 10.27 28.02 11.38
N SER A 116 9.56 28.72 10.50
CA SER A 116 10.18 29.36 9.35
C SER A 116 11.25 30.28 9.91
N LEU A 117 12.52 29.89 9.70
CA LEU A 117 13.68 30.78 9.85
C LEU A 117 13.50 31.92 8.84
N LEU A 118 12.78 32.96 9.23
CA LEU A 118 12.94 34.27 8.59
C LEU A 118 14.31 34.78 9.00
N SER A 119 15.30 34.65 8.10
CA SER A 119 16.52 35.43 8.20
C SER A 119 16.13 36.90 8.09
N CYS A 120 16.31 37.66 9.17
CA CYS A 120 16.32 39.10 9.11
C CYS A 120 17.58 39.52 8.34
N GLY A 121 17.44 39.71 7.03
CA GLY A 121 18.50 40.23 6.17
C GLY A 121 18.67 41.72 6.45
N GLN A 122 19.85 42.09 6.94
CA GLN A 122 20.31 43.46 7.11
C GLN A 122 20.09 44.31 5.85
N SER A 123 19.38 45.43 5.97
CA SER A 123 19.86 46.75 5.55
C SER A 123 18.88 47.84 6.01
N CYS A 124 19.21 48.55 7.08
CA CYS A 124 18.73 49.92 7.28
C CYS A 124 19.79 50.86 6.71
N ARG A 125 19.47 51.52 5.60
CA ARG A 125 20.07 52.79 5.18
C ARG A 125 18.99 53.66 4.55
#